data_AF-A0A3R7W7X6-F1
#
_entry.id   AF-A0A3R7W7X6-F1
#
_cell.length_a   1.000
_cell.length_b   1.000
_cell.length_c   1.000
_cell.angle_alpha   90.00
_cell.angle_beta   90.00
_cell.angle_gamma   90.00
#
_symmetry.space_group_name_H-M   'P 1'
#
loop_
_entity.id
_entity.type
_entity.pdbx_description
1 polymer ?
#
loop_
_entity_poly.entity_id
_entity_poly.type
_entity_poly.pdbx_seq_one_letter_code
_entity_poly.pdbx_strand_id
1 'polypeptide(L)'
;MDSTSLLSRFSSLFSPIFILSPSRKPKFSDFDHVRRADYFAHSVDAKARTFWSHQVDSDYSAARGKAGVGVVFSGRCPFLSLRDVTLRFADDALRHHYLVVEATIDDYSLFIHVVYAPVTVPKRKRFLTALPSNFPFDAHHLVLGDFNIPMGPVMDKVTAYPHNLGRAEFRDWLLRLGVLDAWRSAHPGRREFTGPGRRNRIDYCFVSPSLFDHYLRDVRHVTDARYGHEDHLHVRFLLH
;
A
#
# COMPACT_ATOMS: atom_id res chain seq x y z
N MET A 1 3.27 24.16 -6.87
CA MET A 1 2.66 22.93 -7.42
C MET A 1 1.17 23.18 -7.49
N ASP A 2 0.59 23.00 -8.67
CA ASP A 2 -0.76 23.41 -9.01
C ASP A 2 -1.79 22.49 -8.32
N SER A 3 -2.70 23.06 -7.53
CA SER A 3 -3.74 22.34 -6.77
C SER A 3 -4.60 21.44 -7.66
N THR A 4 -4.72 21.83 -8.93
CA THR A 4 -5.38 21.14 -10.04
C THR A 4 -4.88 19.70 -10.25
N SER A 5 -3.59 19.44 -10.02
CA SER A 5 -2.99 18.11 -10.21
C SER A 5 -3.42 17.10 -9.14
N LEU A 6 -3.58 17.51 -7.88
CA LEU A 6 -4.04 16.62 -6.80
C LEU A 6 -5.55 16.39 -6.90
N LEU A 7 -6.30 17.43 -7.26
CA LEU A 7 -7.75 17.38 -7.50
C LEU A 7 -8.12 16.34 -8.57
N SER A 8 -7.38 16.29 -9.68
CA SER A 8 -7.57 15.28 -10.73
C SER A 8 -7.34 13.84 -10.23
N ARG A 9 -6.41 13.61 -9.30
CA ARG A 9 -6.12 12.25 -8.79
C ARG A 9 -7.27 11.74 -7.94
N PHE A 10 -7.69 12.50 -6.94
CA PHE A 10 -8.73 12.04 -6.03
C PHE A 10 -10.11 11.95 -6.68
N SER A 11 -10.48 12.88 -7.56
CA SER A 11 -11.82 12.90 -8.18
C SER A 11 -12.12 11.71 -9.10
N SER A 12 -11.09 11.14 -9.72
CA SER A 12 -11.21 10.06 -10.70
C SER A 12 -10.83 8.68 -10.14
N LEU A 13 -10.40 8.63 -8.88
CA LEU A 13 -9.91 7.40 -8.26
C LEU A 13 -10.93 6.67 -7.39
N PHE A 14 -12.07 7.26 -6.94
CA PHE A 14 -13.11 6.77 -5.96
C PHE A 14 -13.55 5.26 -5.95
N SER A 15 -12.60 4.33 -5.90
CA SER A 15 -12.56 3.02 -5.23
C SER A 15 -12.74 3.16 -3.69
N PRO A 16 -13.13 2.08 -3.00
CA PRO A 16 -13.37 2.11 -1.54
C PRO A 16 -12.10 2.34 -0.69
N ILE A 17 -10.91 2.10 -1.24
CA ILE A 17 -9.61 2.28 -0.57
C ILE A 17 -8.63 2.97 -1.53
N PHE A 18 -7.94 4.00 -1.05
CA PHE A 18 -6.79 4.62 -1.71
C PHE A 18 -5.54 4.47 -0.89
N ILE A 19 -4.46 4.07 -1.55
CA ILE A 19 -3.13 4.05 -0.94
C ILE A 19 -2.33 5.17 -1.56
N LEU A 20 -1.70 5.97 -0.70
CA LEU A 20 -0.74 6.95 -1.14
C LEU A 20 0.65 6.51 -0.69
N SER A 21 1.43 5.98 -1.62
CA SER A 21 2.86 5.76 -1.46
C SER A 21 3.63 6.87 -2.21
N PRO A 22 4.81 7.28 -1.71
CA PRO A 22 5.48 8.46 -2.22
C PRO A 22 6.39 8.08 -3.39
N SER A 23 5.83 7.56 -4.48
CA SER A 23 6.59 7.26 -5.70
C SER A 23 7.19 8.53 -6.33
N ARG A 24 6.55 9.70 -6.18
CA ARG A 24 7.19 11.01 -6.45
C ARG A 24 6.63 12.15 -5.59
N LYS A 25 7.42 13.24 -5.48
CA LYS A 25 7.14 14.44 -4.68
C LYS A 25 5.72 15.02 -4.97
N PRO A 26 5.02 15.51 -3.95
CA PRO A 26 5.50 15.63 -2.59
C PRO A 26 5.29 14.34 -1.75
N LYS A 27 6.30 13.99 -0.95
CA LYS A 27 6.22 12.82 -0.06
C LYS A 27 5.50 13.20 1.23
N PHE A 28 4.77 12.27 1.84
CA PHE A 28 3.98 12.47 3.08
C PHE A 28 4.84 12.67 4.35
N SER A 29 6.13 12.90 4.18
CA SER A 29 7.08 13.35 5.19
C SER A 29 7.10 14.86 5.41
N ASP A 30 5.98 15.54 5.16
CA ASP A 30 5.82 16.98 5.36
C ASP A 30 4.36 17.24 5.75
N PHE A 31 4.20 17.94 6.87
CA PHE A 31 2.90 18.27 7.46
C PHE A 31 1.97 18.95 6.47
N ASP A 32 2.48 19.86 5.63
CA ASP A 32 1.65 20.56 4.66
C ASP A 32 1.16 19.65 3.52
N HIS A 33 1.87 18.57 3.22
CA HIS A 33 1.43 17.58 2.24
C HIS A 33 0.39 16.64 2.82
N VAL A 34 0.57 16.20 4.08
CA VAL A 34 -0.44 15.41 4.80
C VAL A 34 -1.73 16.21 4.95
N ARG A 35 -1.65 17.45 5.45
CA ARG A 35 -2.82 18.33 5.63
C ARG A 35 -3.56 18.59 4.31
N ARG A 36 -2.83 18.81 3.22
CA ARG A 36 -3.45 18.99 1.89
C ARG A 36 -4.15 17.72 1.42
N ALA A 37 -3.50 16.56 1.51
CA ALA A 37 -4.11 15.30 1.12
C ALA A 37 -5.37 14.98 1.95
N ASP A 38 -5.32 15.27 3.25
CA ASP A 38 -6.46 15.13 4.16
C ASP A 38 -7.61 16.08 3.79
N TYR A 39 -7.32 17.36 3.59
CA TYR A 39 -8.31 18.34 3.12
C TYR A 39 -8.97 17.89 1.81
N PHE A 40 -8.17 17.40 0.85
CA PHE A 40 -8.70 16.96 -0.42
C PHE A 40 -9.58 15.72 -0.30
N ALA A 41 -9.17 14.71 0.47
CA ALA A 41 -9.99 13.52 0.73
C ALA A 41 -11.38 13.91 1.26
N HIS A 42 -11.43 14.79 2.26
CA HIS A 42 -12.69 15.24 2.85
C HIS A 42 -13.47 16.22 1.96
N SER A 43 -12.80 16.94 1.06
CA SER A 43 -13.47 17.82 0.09
C SER A 43 -14.24 17.04 -0.99
N VAL A 44 -13.76 15.84 -1.36
CA VAL A 44 -14.43 14.99 -2.35
C VAL A 44 -15.41 14.03 -1.68
N ASP A 45 -15.09 13.55 -0.48
CA ASP A 45 -15.97 12.71 0.32
C ASP A 45 -15.86 13.10 1.80
N ALA A 46 -16.85 13.87 2.27
CA ALA A 46 -16.90 14.35 3.64
C ALA A 46 -16.99 13.22 4.69
N LYS A 47 -17.33 12.00 4.29
CA LYS A 47 -17.38 10.81 5.15
C LYS A 47 -16.12 9.96 5.06
N ALA A 48 -15.13 10.37 4.27
CA ALA A 48 -13.87 9.64 4.15
C ALA A 48 -13.14 9.54 5.49
N ARG A 49 -12.35 8.49 5.64
CA ARG A 49 -11.50 8.23 6.81
C ARG A 49 -10.06 8.09 6.35
N THR A 50 -9.18 8.90 6.91
CA THR A 50 -7.77 8.99 6.49
C THR A 50 -6.83 8.55 7.62
N PHE A 51 -5.76 7.86 7.26
CA PHE A 51 -4.70 7.45 8.18
C PHE A 51 -3.34 7.70 7.54
N TRP A 52 -2.41 8.27 8.32
CA TRP A 52 -1.09 8.67 7.83
C TRP A 52 -0.01 8.23 8.81
N SER A 53 1.09 7.69 8.31
CA SER A 53 2.22 7.24 9.15
C SER A 53 2.92 8.35 9.95
N HIS A 54 2.56 9.62 9.73
CA HIS A 54 3.07 10.80 10.44
C HIS A 54 2.00 11.49 11.31
N GLN A 55 0.81 10.90 11.47
CA GLN A 55 -0.24 11.48 12.36
C GLN A 55 0.19 11.47 13.83
N VAL A 56 0.96 10.47 14.25
CA VAL A 56 1.45 10.29 15.63
C VAL A 56 2.86 10.83 15.87
N ASP A 57 3.54 11.30 14.82
CA ASP A 57 4.90 11.82 14.91
C ASP A 57 4.98 13.19 14.26
N SER A 58 5.05 14.23 15.10
CA SER A 58 5.25 15.61 14.66
C SER A 58 6.67 15.87 14.15
N ASP A 59 7.61 14.94 14.36
CA ASP A 59 8.97 15.09 13.85
C ASP A 59 9.10 14.65 12.39
N TYR A 60 8.70 15.56 11.51
CA TYR A 60 8.91 15.44 10.07
C TYR A 60 10.40 15.54 9.68
N SER A 61 11.32 15.89 10.59
CA SER A 61 12.71 16.23 10.29
C SER A 61 13.55 15.04 9.83
N ALA A 62 13.37 13.86 10.44
CA ALA A 62 14.12 12.65 10.12
C ALA A 62 13.78 12.09 8.71
N ALA A 63 12.54 12.30 8.26
CA ALA A 63 12.01 11.76 7.01
C ALA A 63 11.91 12.79 5.87
N ARG A 64 12.24 14.08 6.08
CA ARG A 64 11.99 15.20 5.12
C ARG A 64 12.26 14.81 3.66
N GLY A 65 11.18 14.62 2.91
CA GLY A 65 11.16 14.33 1.49
C GLY A 65 11.57 12.90 1.10
N LYS A 66 11.57 11.93 2.01
CA LYS A 66 12.09 10.57 1.77
C LYS A 66 11.12 9.41 1.99
N ALA A 67 10.06 9.56 2.80
CA ALA A 67 9.13 8.49 3.15
C ALA A 67 7.69 8.99 3.41
N GLY A 68 6.85 8.13 3.98
CA GLY A 68 5.48 8.42 4.39
C GLY A 68 4.47 7.61 3.60
N VAL A 69 3.62 6.88 4.31
CA VAL A 69 2.49 6.14 3.74
C VAL A 69 1.18 6.66 4.31
N GLY A 70 0.13 6.54 3.51
CA GLY A 70 -1.22 6.79 3.98
C GLY A 70 -2.26 5.98 3.25
N VAL A 71 -3.42 5.88 3.88
CA VAL A 71 -4.60 5.25 3.31
C VAL A 71 -5.82 6.15 3.53
N VAL A 72 -6.65 6.20 2.51
CA VAL A 72 -7.95 6.87 2.54
C VAL A 72 -9.02 5.83 2.27
N PHE A 73 -9.97 5.73 3.19
CA PHE A 73 -11.18 4.93 3.05
C PHE A 73 -12.32 5.85 2.67
N SER A 74 -13.07 5.53 1.62
CA SER A 74 -14.27 6.32 1.29
C SER A 74 -15.34 6.08 2.35
N GLY A 75 -16.28 7.01 2.50
CA GLY A 75 -17.45 6.85 3.37
C GLY A 75 -18.42 5.75 2.90
N ARG A 76 -18.14 5.12 1.76
CA ARG A 76 -18.85 3.93 1.24
C ARG A 76 -18.02 2.66 1.39
N CYS A 77 -16.85 2.70 2.02
CA CYS A 77 -16.07 1.48 2.22
C CYS A 77 -16.86 0.50 3.11
N PRO A 78 -16.79 -0.82 2.83
CA PRO A 78 -17.52 -1.81 3.62
C PRO A 78 -16.89 -2.04 5.00
N PHE A 79 -15.70 -1.49 5.25
CA PHE A 79 -15.00 -1.65 6.51
C PHE A 79 -15.60 -0.82 7.63
N LEU A 80 -15.78 -1.45 8.77
CA LEU A 80 -16.24 -0.84 10.00
C LEU A 80 -15.07 -0.74 11.00
N SER A 81 -15.28 0.05 12.05
CA SER A 81 -14.37 0.15 13.21
C SER A 81 -12.90 0.51 12.87
N LEU A 82 -12.68 1.24 11.78
CA LEU A 82 -11.35 1.65 11.30
C LEU A 82 -10.53 2.36 12.39
N ARG A 83 -9.38 1.79 12.75
CA ARG A 83 -8.49 2.31 13.79
C ARG A 83 -7.02 2.13 13.43
N ASP A 84 -6.23 3.19 13.56
CA ASP A 84 -4.77 3.07 13.48
C ASP A 84 -4.25 2.30 14.70
N VAL A 85 -3.58 1.17 14.43
CA VAL A 85 -2.98 0.31 15.46
C VAL A 85 -1.48 0.16 15.25
N THR A 86 -0.87 1.01 14.42
CA THR A 86 0.53 0.91 14.02
C THR A 86 1.48 0.83 15.21
N LEU A 87 1.30 1.68 16.22
CA LEU A 87 2.15 1.70 17.42
C LEU A 87 2.04 0.43 18.30
N ARG A 88 1.02 -0.43 18.08
CA ARG A 88 0.90 -1.71 18.81
C ARG A 88 1.77 -2.80 18.19
N PHE A 89 2.08 -2.70 16.91
CA PHE A 89 2.72 -3.78 16.13
C PHE A 89 4.08 -3.37 15.55
N ALA A 90 4.29 -2.09 15.26
CA ALA A 90 5.47 -1.61 14.58
C ALA A 90 6.39 -0.86 15.54
N ASP A 91 7.69 -1.17 15.45
CA ASP A 91 8.74 -0.41 16.13
C ASP A 91 9.18 0.81 15.31
N ASP A 92 10.13 1.57 15.86
CA ASP A 92 10.68 2.75 15.20
C ASP A 92 11.44 2.42 13.90
N ALA A 93 11.87 1.18 13.66
CA ALA A 93 12.56 0.79 12.44
C ALA A 93 11.62 0.77 11.22
N LEU A 94 10.32 0.63 11.45
CA LEU A 94 9.28 0.65 10.41
C LEU A 94 8.65 2.04 10.20
N ARG A 95 9.02 3.01 11.05
CA ARG A 95 8.42 4.35 11.05
C ARG A 95 8.45 4.97 9.67
N HIS A 96 7.34 5.61 9.28
CA HIS A 96 7.10 6.26 7.98
C HIS A 96 7.04 5.35 6.75
N HIS A 97 7.39 4.06 6.88
CA HIS A 97 7.39 3.09 5.78
C HIS A 97 6.28 2.04 5.92
N TYR A 98 5.59 2.06 7.06
CA TYR A 98 4.57 1.09 7.41
C TYR A 98 3.45 1.78 8.17
N LEU A 99 2.22 1.37 7.89
CA LEU A 99 0.99 1.74 8.60
C LEU A 99 0.11 0.50 8.65
N VAL A 100 -0.55 0.25 9.77
CA VAL A 100 -1.54 -0.82 9.89
C VAL A 100 -2.82 -0.30 10.54
N VAL A 101 -3.93 -0.52 9.85
CA VAL A 101 -5.28 -0.13 10.29
C VAL A 101 -6.06 -1.39 10.62
N GLU A 102 -6.56 -1.47 11.84
CA GLU A 102 -7.52 -2.47 12.28
C GLU A 102 -8.92 -2.08 11.78
N ALA A 103 -9.67 -3.07 11.32
CA ALA A 103 -11.01 -2.92 10.77
C ALA A 103 -11.82 -4.20 10.99
N THR A 104 -13.10 -4.13 10.72
CA THR A 104 -13.95 -5.32 10.56
C THR A 104 -14.70 -5.28 9.24
N ILE A 105 -14.96 -6.46 8.66
CA ILE A 105 -15.85 -6.64 7.51
C ILE A 105 -16.70 -7.88 7.78
N ASP A 106 -18.02 -7.69 7.85
CA ASP A 106 -18.95 -8.69 8.39
C ASP A 106 -18.42 -9.26 9.72
N ASP A 107 -18.22 -10.58 9.79
CA ASP A 107 -17.72 -11.28 10.99
C ASP A 107 -16.18 -11.38 11.05
N TYR A 108 -15.46 -10.83 10.07
CA TYR A 108 -14.01 -10.92 9.99
C TYR A 108 -13.32 -9.74 10.68
N SER A 109 -12.38 -10.05 11.59
CA SER A 109 -11.34 -9.11 12.02
C SER A 109 -10.30 -8.94 10.91
N LEU A 110 -9.98 -7.70 10.55
CA LEU A 110 -9.12 -7.37 9.42
C LEU A 110 -8.02 -6.38 9.81
N PHE A 111 -6.80 -6.66 9.38
CA PHE A 111 -5.66 -5.72 9.45
C PHE A 111 -5.24 -5.32 8.04
N ILE A 112 -5.26 -4.02 7.79
CA ILE A 112 -4.93 -3.42 6.49
C ILE A 112 -3.54 -2.81 6.61
N HIS A 113 -2.57 -3.44 5.95
CA HIS A 113 -1.17 -3.06 5.96
C HIS A 113 -0.84 -2.21 4.76
N VAL A 114 -0.25 -1.04 4.98
CA VAL A 114 0.23 -0.14 3.95
C VAL A 114 1.74 -0.07 4.02
N VAL A 115 2.41 -0.49 2.96
CA VAL A 115 3.85 -0.69 2.94
C VAL A 115 4.50 0.19 1.87
N TYR A 116 5.59 0.85 2.25
CA TYR A 116 6.53 1.46 1.31
C TYR A 116 7.94 0.99 1.65
N ALA A 117 8.39 -0.10 1.02
CA ALA A 117 9.67 -0.68 1.36
C ALA A 117 10.84 0.15 0.77
N PRO A 118 11.99 0.25 1.46
CA PRO A 118 13.15 0.98 0.96
C PRO A 118 13.66 0.51 -0.41
N VAL A 119 14.21 1.44 -1.21
CA VAL A 119 14.78 1.15 -2.54
C VAL A 119 16.13 0.40 -2.45
N THR A 120 16.97 0.72 -1.46
CA THR A 120 18.29 0.10 -1.30
C THR A 120 18.17 -1.31 -0.71
N VAL A 121 18.81 -2.30 -1.32
CA VAL A 121 18.71 -3.73 -0.92
C VAL A 121 18.99 -3.95 0.57
N PRO A 122 20.06 -3.42 1.19
CA PRO A 122 20.34 -3.70 2.61
C PRO A 122 19.26 -3.15 3.54
N LYS A 123 18.78 -1.92 3.32
CA LYS A 123 17.70 -1.34 4.13
C LYS A 123 16.39 -2.09 3.92
N ARG A 124 16.09 -2.48 2.68
CA ARG A 124 14.88 -3.23 2.35
C ARG A 124 14.83 -4.57 3.07
N LYS A 125 15.93 -5.32 3.07
CA LYS A 125 16.00 -6.60 3.80
C LYS A 125 15.73 -6.41 5.28
N ARG A 126 16.42 -5.47 5.93
CA ARG A 126 16.20 -5.16 7.36
C ARG A 126 14.75 -4.75 7.63
N PHE A 127 14.18 -3.91 6.77
CA PHE A 127 12.78 -3.50 6.85
C PHE A 127 11.82 -4.70 6.74
N LEU A 128 11.98 -5.54 5.72
CA LEU A 128 11.12 -6.71 5.50
C LEU A 128 11.22 -7.73 6.65
N THR A 129 12.42 -7.94 7.22
CA THR A 129 12.61 -8.79 8.38
C THR A 129 11.95 -8.24 9.65
N ALA A 130 11.86 -6.91 9.77
CA ALA A 130 11.26 -6.26 10.93
C ALA A 130 9.73 -6.16 10.85
N LEU A 131 9.10 -6.46 9.70
CA LEU A 131 7.66 -6.38 9.55
C LEU A 131 6.94 -7.32 10.55
N PRO A 132 5.90 -6.84 11.25
CA PRO A 132 5.25 -7.61 12.29
C PRO A 132 4.44 -8.76 11.69
N SER A 133 4.33 -9.84 12.45
CA SER A 133 3.49 -11.00 12.11
C SER A 133 2.76 -11.59 13.31
N ASN A 134 2.81 -10.92 14.47
CA ASN A 134 2.18 -11.33 15.72
C ASN A 134 0.78 -10.72 15.86
N PHE A 135 -0.10 -11.03 14.91
CA PHE A 135 -1.51 -10.64 14.92
C PHE A 135 -2.37 -11.76 15.55
N PRO A 136 -3.63 -11.48 15.93
CA PRO A 136 -4.56 -12.53 16.36
C PRO A 136 -4.63 -13.67 15.33
N PHE A 137 -4.77 -14.91 15.80
CA PHE A 137 -4.63 -16.11 14.95
C PHE A 137 -5.69 -16.21 13.84
N ASP A 138 -6.89 -15.70 14.09
CA ASP A 138 -8.04 -15.67 13.18
C ASP A 138 -8.16 -14.36 12.41
N ALA A 139 -7.17 -13.48 12.53
CA ALA A 139 -7.14 -12.22 11.82
C ALA A 139 -6.96 -12.43 10.31
N HIS A 140 -7.68 -11.62 9.55
CA HIS A 140 -7.52 -11.52 8.11
C HIS A 140 -6.64 -10.32 7.78
N HIS A 141 -5.97 -10.39 6.64
CA HIS A 141 -4.95 -9.43 6.25
C HIS A 141 -5.19 -8.95 4.83
N LEU A 142 -5.10 -7.63 4.66
CA LEU A 142 -5.03 -6.96 3.36
C LEU A 142 -3.73 -6.16 3.33
N VAL A 143 -2.78 -6.56 2.49
CA VAL A 143 -1.45 -5.97 2.42
C VAL A 143 -1.28 -5.25 1.09
N LEU A 144 -0.95 -3.96 1.16
CA LEU A 144 -0.92 -3.09 0.00
C LEU A 144 0.34 -2.25 -0.03
N GLY A 145 0.88 -1.97 -1.22
CA GLY A 145 1.85 -0.90 -1.41
C GLY A 145 3.00 -1.23 -2.35
N ASP A 146 4.05 -0.38 -2.30
CA ASP A 146 5.25 -0.49 -3.11
C ASP A 146 6.36 -1.17 -2.30
N PHE A 147 6.69 -2.39 -2.69
CA PHE A 147 7.69 -3.21 -2.01
C PHE A 147 9.10 -3.03 -2.58
N ASN A 148 9.27 -2.25 -3.65
CA ASN A 148 10.54 -2.05 -4.34
C ASN A 148 11.28 -3.38 -4.68
N ILE A 149 10.52 -4.46 -4.83
CA ILE A 149 11.03 -5.81 -5.08
C ILE A 149 10.08 -6.61 -5.97
N PRO A 150 10.55 -7.15 -7.10
CA PRO A 150 9.80 -8.12 -7.87
C PRO A 150 9.82 -9.50 -7.20
N MET A 151 8.65 -10.10 -7.03
CA MET A 151 8.47 -11.42 -6.45
C MET A 151 8.87 -12.54 -7.43
N GLY A 152 8.42 -12.44 -8.69
CA GLY A 152 8.74 -13.36 -9.77
C GLY A 152 9.98 -12.94 -10.57
N PRO A 153 11.04 -13.79 -10.70
CA PRO A 153 12.24 -13.41 -11.45
C PRO A 153 12.02 -13.27 -12.96
N VAL A 154 10.98 -13.92 -13.51
CA VAL A 154 10.63 -13.92 -14.94
C VAL A 154 9.38 -13.08 -15.20
N MET A 155 8.32 -13.29 -14.40
CA MET A 155 7.02 -12.69 -14.67
C MET A 155 6.87 -11.25 -14.17
N ASP A 156 7.65 -10.83 -13.17
CA ASP A 156 7.57 -9.49 -12.57
C ASP A 156 8.71 -8.57 -13.03
N LYS A 157 9.48 -8.96 -14.05
CA LYS A 157 10.55 -8.15 -14.63
C LYS A 157 10.68 -8.32 -16.14
N VAL A 158 11.20 -7.29 -16.79
CA VAL A 158 11.64 -7.34 -18.19
C VAL A 158 12.91 -8.20 -18.33
N THR A 159 13.90 -7.95 -17.48
CA THR A 159 15.18 -8.69 -17.47
C THR A 159 15.36 -9.39 -16.13
N ALA A 160 15.70 -10.68 -16.18
CA ALA A 160 16.00 -11.46 -14.98
C ALA A 160 17.15 -10.79 -14.20
N TYR A 161 17.00 -10.69 -12.88
CA TYR A 161 18.00 -10.08 -12.01
C TYR A 161 18.49 -11.12 -11.00
N PRO A 162 19.78 -11.50 -11.03
CA PRO A 162 20.28 -12.68 -10.32
C PRO A 162 20.51 -12.46 -8.81
N HIS A 163 20.58 -11.20 -8.33
CA HIS A 163 20.92 -10.94 -6.94
C HIS A 163 19.74 -11.14 -5.97
N ASN A 164 20.06 -11.47 -4.70
CA ASN A 164 19.09 -11.56 -3.62
C ASN A 164 18.58 -10.16 -3.24
N LEU A 165 17.37 -9.82 -3.72
CA LEU A 165 16.72 -8.53 -3.52
C LEU A 165 15.99 -8.37 -2.18
N GLY A 166 16.00 -9.40 -1.32
CA GLY A 166 15.15 -9.49 -0.13
C GLY A 166 13.90 -10.37 -0.32
N ARG A 167 13.90 -11.28 -1.30
CA ARG A 167 12.71 -12.07 -1.66
C ARG A 167 12.36 -13.11 -0.60
N ALA A 168 13.35 -13.64 0.11
CA ALA A 168 13.13 -14.65 1.13
C ALA A 168 12.43 -14.02 2.34
N GLU A 169 12.94 -12.87 2.80
CA GLU A 169 12.39 -12.07 3.87
C GLU A 169 10.96 -11.62 3.55
N PHE A 170 10.72 -11.19 2.30
CA PHE A 170 9.38 -10.81 1.87
C PHE A 170 8.40 -11.99 1.86
N ARG A 171 8.80 -13.15 1.29
CA ARG A 171 7.95 -14.33 1.23
C ARG A 171 7.66 -14.91 2.61
N ASP A 172 8.66 -14.95 3.47
CA ASP A 172 8.51 -15.40 4.86
C ASP A 172 7.45 -14.55 5.59
N TRP A 173 7.50 -13.23 5.46
CA TRP A 173 6.47 -12.36 6.05
C TRP A 173 5.06 -12.63 5.49
N LEU A 174 4.91 -12.75 4.17
CA LEU A 174 3.61 -13.05 3.56
C LEU A 174 3.07 -14.43 3.98
N LEU A 175 3.95 -15.43 4.13
CA LEU A 175 3.59 -16.76 4.61
C LEU A 175 3.10 -16.72 6.05
N ARG A 176 3.76 -15.95 6.93
CA ARG A 176 3.33 -15.79 8.33
C ARG A 176 1.96 -15.10 8.45
N LEU A 177 1.63 -14.18 7.54
CA LEU A 177 0.31 -13.55 7.48
C LEU A 177 -0.75 -14.42 6.76
N GLY A 178 -0.35 -15.52 6.11
CA GLY A 178 -1.27 -16.38 5.37
C GLY A 178 -1.96 -15.68 4.19
N VAL A 179 -1.25 -14.81 3.46
CA VAL A 179 -1.80 -14.04 2.34
C VAL A 179 -1.29 -14.50 0.97
N LEU A 180 -2.09 -14.28 -0.07
CA LEU A 180 -1.74 -14.57 -1.47
C LEU A 180 -1.73 -13.31 -2.33
N ASP A 181 -0.97 -13.31 -3.43
CA ASP A 181 -0.91 -12.20 -4.40
C ASP A 181 -2.21 -12.14 -5.22
N ALA A 182 -3.10 -11.21 -4.88
CA ALA A 182 -4.43 -11.12 -5.48
C ALA A 182 -4.36 -10.96 -7.01
N TRP A 183 -3.48 -10.08 -7.48
CA TRP A 183 -3.35 -9.80 -8.91
C TRP A 183 -2.79 -11.01 -9.66
N ARG A 184 -1.76 -11.68 -9.12
CA ARG A 184 -1.18 -12.86 -9.77
C ARG A 184 -2.15 -14.03 -9.79
N SER A 185 -2.96 -14.20 -8.74
CA SER A 185 -4.00 -15.24 -8.69
C SER A 185 -5.08 -15.01 -9.75
N ALA A 186 -5.50 -13.77 -9.96
CA ALA A 186 -6.46 -13.42 -11.01
C ALA A 186 -5.84 -13.44 -12.43
N HIS A 187 -4.53 -13.20 -12.56
CA HIS A 187 -3.83 -13.04 -13.85
C HIS A 187 -2.53 -13.88 -13.93
N PRO A 188 -2.61 -15.23 -13.83
CA PRO A 188 -1.43 -16.08 -13.61
C PRO A 188 -0.35 -15.96 -14.70
N GLY A 189 -0.76 -15.92 -15.97
CA GLY A 189 0.13 -15.84 -17.12
C GLY A 189 0.46 -14.42 -17.61
N ARG A 190 -0.13 -13.38 -17.02
CA ARG A 190 0.05 -12.01 -17.51
C ARG A 190 1.37 -11.41 -17.02
N ARG A 191 2.05 -10.70 -17.91
CA ARG A 191 3.23 -9.87 -17.59
C ARG A 191 2.83 -8.42 -17.67
N GLU A 192 2.73 -7.78 -16.51
CA GLU A 192 2.40 -6.37 -16.40
C GLU A 192 3.23 -5.73 -15.30
N PHE A 193 3.66 -4.50 -15.52
CA PHE A 193 4.70 -3.86 -14.73
C PHE A 193 4.20 -2.54 -14.18
N THR A 194 4.34 -2.37 -12.87
CA THR A 194 3.81 -1.23 -12.12
C THR A 194 4.88 -0.20 -11.81
N GLY A 195 6.16 -0.57 -11.70
CA GLY A 195 7.21 0.35 -11.31
C GLY A 195 7.74 1.26 -12.43
N PRO A 196 8.76 2.08 -12.12
CA PRO A 196 9.26 3.13 -13.01
C PRO A 196 9.69 2.60 -14.37
N GLY A 197 9.24 3.30 -15.42
CA GLY A 197 9.53 2.92 -16.81
C GLY A 197 8.96 1.56 -17.22
N ARG A 198 7.98 1.02 -16.47
CA ARG A 198 7.31 -0.26 -16.76
C ARG A 198 8.28 -1.43 -16.89
N ARG A 199 9.32 -1.47 -16.03
CA ARG A 199 10.37 -2.51 -16.09
C ARG A 199 10.16 -3.66 -15.13
N ASN A 200 9.34 -3.45 -14.11
CA ASN A 200 9.09 -4.41 -13.03
C ASN A 200 7.69 -4.26 -12.43
N ARG A 201 7.17 -5.33 -11.83
CA ARG A 201 6.01 -5.28 -10.92
C ARG A 201 6.56 -5.22 -9.50
N ILE A 202 6.25 -4.14 -8.80
CA ILE A 202 6.74 -3.88 -7.44
C ILE A 202 5.64 -3.35 -6.51
N ASP A 203 4.49 -3.00 -7.09
CA ASP A 203 3.29 -2.56 -6.39
C ASP A 203 2.35 -3.77 -6.31
N TYR A 204 1.95 -4.14 -5.09
CA TYR A 204 1.22 -5.37 -4.83
C TYR A 204 -0.02 -5.13 -3.97
N CYS A 205 -0.97 -6.05 -4.14
CA CYS A 205 -2.08 -6.29 -3.22
C CYS A 205 -2.05 -7.77 -2.85
N PHE A 206 -1.82 -8.07 -1.57
CA PHE A 206 -2.00 -9.41 -1.01
C PHE A 206 -3.19 -9.44 -0.09
N VAL A 207 -3.85 -10.57 -0.04
CA VAL A 207 -5.10 -10.71 0.69
C VAL A 207 -5.20 -12.12 1.27
N SER A 208 -5.83 -12.26 2.43
CA SER A 208 -6.16 -13.58 2.98
C SER A 208 -7.09 -14.34 2.04
N PRO A 209 -6.96 -15.67 1.91
CA PRO A 209 -7.79 -16.49 1.01
C PRO A 209 -9.29 -16.25 1.17
N SER A 210 -9.80 -16.22 2.41
CA SER A 210 -11.24 -15.99 2.66
C SER A 210 -11.72 -14.65 2.10
N LEU A 211 -10.92 -13.60 2.21
CA LEU A 211 -11.27 -12.29 1.66
C LEU A 211 -11.19 -12.27 0.12
N PHE A 212 -10.23 -13.00 -0.45
CA PHE A 212 -10.13 -13.18 -1.89
C PHE A 212 -11.37 -13.87 -2.45
N ASP A 213 -11.76 -15.01 -1.87
CA ASP A 213 -12.84 -15.84 -2.43
C ASP A 213 -14.23 -15.21 -2.27
N HIS A 214 -14.49 -14.53 -1.14
CA HIS A 214 -15.82 -14.04 -0.81
C HIS A 214 -16.06 -12.57 -1.19
N TYR A 215 -15.00 -11.75 -1.22
CA TYR A 215 -15.15 -10.31 -1.41
C TYR A 215 -14.46 -9.78 -2.65
N LEU A 216 -13.47 -10.46 -3.23
CA LEU A 216 -12.77 -9.88 -4.38
C LEU A 216 -13.68 -9.84 -5.61
N ARG A 217 -13.98 -8.62 -6.07
CA ARG A 217 -14.73 -8.39 -7.30
C ARG A 217 -13.83 -8.15 -8.50
N ASP A 218 -12.79 -7.33 -8.33
CA ASP A 218 -11.87 -6.94 -9.40
C ASP A 218 -10.49 -6.58 -8.84
N VAL A 219 -9.45 -6.98 -9.57
CA VAL A 219 -8.07 -6.55 -9.32
C VAL A 219 -7.37 -6.29 -10.64
N ARG A 220 -6.93 -5.05 -10.85
CA ARG A 220 -6.28 -4.63 -12.10
C ARG A 220 -5.31 -3.49 -11.87
N HIS A 221 -4.31 -3.35 -12.74
CA HIS A 221 -3.55 -2.10 -12.78
C HIS A 221 -4.32 -1.07 -13.63
N VAL A 222 -4.32 0.18 -13.17
CA VAL A 222 -5.01 1.28 -13.85
C VAL A 222 -4.10 1.80 -14.95
N THR A 223 -4.33 1.33 -16.18
CA THR A 223 -3.54 1.70 -17.39
C THR A 223 -4.21 2.76 -18.25
N ASP A 224 -5.52 2.91 -18.09
CA ASP A 224 -6.44 3.78 -18.82
C ASP A 224 -6.41 5.24 -18.33
N ALA A 225 -5.81 5.49 -17.17
CA ALA A 225 -5.65 6.83 -16.62
C ALA A 225 -4.18 7.09 -16.23
N ARG A 226 -3.64 8.23 -16.65
CA ARG A 226 -2.41 8.79 -16.09
C ARG A 226 -2.76 9.89 -15.11
N TYR A 227 -2.43 9.67 -13.85
CA TYR A 227 -2.70 10.63 -12.79
C TYR A 227 -1.52 11.61 -12.64
N GLY A 228 -1.43 12.57 -13.56
CA GLY A 228 -0.30 13.49 -13.60
C GLY A 228 1.01 12.82 -14.03
N HIS A 229 2.13 13.15 -13.36
CA HIS A 229 3.47 12.67 -13.73
C HIS A 229 3.95 11.43 -12.96
N GLU A 230 3.04 10.51 -12.62
CA GLU A 230 3.41 9.27 -11.93
C GLU A 230 4.22 8.33 -12.83
N ASP A 231 5.27 7.77 -12.25
CA ASP A 231 6.10 6.74 -12.86
C ASP A 231 5.66 5.31 -12.48
N HIS A 232 4.70 5.18 -11.54
CA HIS A 232 4.07 3.91 -11.16
C HIS A 232 2.71 3.71 -11.84
N LEU A 233 2.18 2.48 -11.86
CA LEU A 233 0.75 2.20 -12.13
C LEU A 233 0.07 2.06 -10.78
N HIS A 234 -1.14 2.60 -10.65
CA HIS A 234 -1.98 2.26 -9.50
C HIS A 234 -2.49 0.83 -9.64
N VAL A 235 -2.54 0.13 -8.51
CA VAL A 235 -3.29 -1.11 -8.39
C VAL A 235 -4.70 -0.74 -7.91
N ARG A 236 -5.72 -1.08 -8.69
CA ARG A 236 -7.11 -1.01 -8.27
C ARG A 236 -7.52 -2.37 -7.73
N PHE A 237 -8.09 -2.35 -6.53
CA PHE A 237 -8.61 -3.51 -5.84
C PHE A 237 -10.03 -3.19 -5.37
N LEU A 238 -11.01 -3.95 -5.84
CA LEU A 238 -12.41 -3.74 -5.56
C LEU A 238 -12.95 -4.94 -4.79
N LEU A 239 -13.41 -4.68 -3.57
CA LEU A 239 -14.16 -5.63 -2.77
C LEU A 239 -15.67 -5.40 -2.98
N HIS A 240 -16.46 -6.47 -2.81
CA HIS A 240 -17.91 -6.45 -2.71
C HIS A 240 -18.37 -5.74 -1.43
#